data_AF-A0A8T4JF30-F1
#
_entry.id   AF-A0A8T4JF30-F1
#
_cell.length_a   1.000
_cell.length_b   1.000
_cell.length_c   1.000
_cell.angle_alpha   90.00
_cell.angle_beta   90.00
_cell.angle_gamma   90.00
#
_symmetry.space_group_name_H-M   'P 1'
#
loop_
_entity.id
_entity.type
_entity.pdbx_description
1 polymer ?
#
loop_
_entity_poly.entity_id
_entity_poly.type
_entity_poly.pdbx_seq_one_letter_code
_entity_poly.pdbx_strand_id
1 'polypeptide(L)'
;MEKKYLMSIATIVFITLLIIPSIFAVTTNLKVKTMQQSKLFLVILETGEIYNVLFSSNVYNKTGIGELNYEIETTAGYFDAKLTLKNNNLKVLEQRLEQIYGGGDVTINFIPGEVEVSYNNETDEVVSNTTANETNTNNTNASAGITAAATSENNNSTTPTTPTTPNATTNTTDIDANASNPESENVEGKKSIITFNINLILITGLIVLVVLVIIIFLIILLVYRSKNKSKGPNPSSSIKFRPKKDPEIGETQRELQSAERKLKEAKEEIDKIKKRNDLISEAERKLSEDKQRLEKLKMNY
;
A
#
# COMPACT_ATOMS: atom_id res chain seq x y z
N MET A 1 -50.22 14.33 -2.38
CA MET A 1 -48.77 14.51 -2.35
C MET A 1 -48.30 14.34 -3.79
N GLU A 2 -47.78 15.38 -4.44
CA GLU A 2 -47.41 15.27 -5.85
C GLU A 2 -46.20 14.35 -6.01
N LYS A 3 -46.22 13.48 -7.03
CA LYS A 3 -45.15 12.50 -7.31
C LYS A 3 -43.74 13.13 -7.37
N LYS A 4 -43.66 14.43 -7.67
CA LYS A 4 -42.42 15.22 -7.73
C LYS A 4 -41.68 15.28 -6.39
N TYR A 5 -42.40 15.45 -5.27
CA TYR A 5 -41.77 15.53 -3.95
C TYR A 5 -41.25 14.19 -3.47
N LEU A 6 -41.99 13.12 -3.75
CA LEU A 6 -41.56 11.75 -3.43
C LEU A 6 -40.27 11.41 -4.17
N MET A 7 -40.19 11.77 -5.46
CA MET A 7 -38.99 11.54 -6.27
C MET A 7 -37.80 12.36 -5.76
N SER A 8 -38.00 13.64 -5.40
CA SER A 8 -36.91 14.47 -4.86
C SER A 8 -36.36 13.96 -3.53
N ILE A 9 -37.23 13.50 -2.62
CA ILE A 9 -36.79 12.94 -1.33
C ILE A 9 -36.02 11.63 -1.55
N ALA A 10 -36.52 10.75 -2.44
CA ALA A 10 -35.82 9.51 -2.77
C ALA A 10 -34.42 9.76 -3.35
N THR A 11 -34.28 10.77 -4.23
CA THR A 11 -32.97 11.15 -4.78
C THR A 11 -32.02 11.68 -3.69
N ILE A 12 -32.51 12.52 -2.78
CA ILE A 12 -31.68 13.04 -1.67
C ILE A 12 -31.22 11.90 -0.77
N VAL A 13 -32.13 11.01 -0.36
CA VAL A 13 -31.79 9.85 0.48
C VAL A 13 -30.79 8.93 -0.23
N PHE A 14 -30.96 8.69 -1.52
CA PHE A 14 -30.04 7.87 -2.32
C PHE A 14 -28.64 8.50 -2.43
N ILE A 15 -28.57 9.82 -2.67
CA ILE A 15 -27.29 10.55 -2.70
C ILE A 15 -26.62 10.53 -1.32
N THR A 16 -27.37 10.75 -0.23
CA THR A 16 -26.83 10.67 1.13
C THR A 16 -26.30 9.26 1.42
N LEU A 17 -27.03 8.20 1.03
CA LEU A 17 -26.61 6.81 1.24
C LEU A 17 -25.31 6.48 0.47
N LEU A 18 -25.11 7.08 -0.71
CA LEU A 18 -23.90 6.92 -1.51
C LEU A 18 -22.66 7.57 -0.90
N ILE A 19 -22.80 8.59 -0.04
CA ILE A 19 -21.68 9.34 0.53
C ILE A 19 -21.21 8.72 1.87
N ILE A 20 -22.06 7.95 2.57
CA ILE A 20 -21.73 7.33 3.87
C ILE A 20 -20.43 6.51 3.86
N PRO A 21 -20.14 5.66 2.84
CA PRO A 21 -18.93 4.83 2.85
C PRO A 21 -17.63 5.64 2.78
N SER A 22 -17.66 6.84 2.18
CA SER A 22 -16.46 7.66 1.95
C SER A 22 -15.92 8.34 3.21
N ILE A 23 -16.68 8.36 4.31
CA ILE A 23 -16.31 9.09 5.55
C ILE A 23 -15.42 8.24 6.47
N PHE A 24 -15.29 6.94 6.20
CA PHE A 24 -14.57 6.00 7.08
C PHE A 24 -13.12 5.71 6.67
N ALA A 25 -12.52 6.50 5.78
CA ALA A 25 -11.08 6.39 5.55
C ALA A 25 -10.34 6.93 6.76
N VAL A 26 -9.56 6.07 7.42
CA VAL A 26 -8.73 6.43 8.55
C VAL A 26 -7.30 6.59 8.06
N THR A 27 -6.72 7.79 8.25
CA THR A 27 -5.32 8.06 7.94
C THR A 27 -4.43 7.52 9.05
N THR A 28 -3.41 6.76 8.68
CA THR A 28 -2.40 6.19 9.58
C THR A 28 -1.03 6.77 9.21
N ASN A 29 -0.33 7.37 10.18
CA ASN A 29 1.06 7.78 10.00
C ASN A 29 1.96 6.63 10.44
N LEU A 30 2.55 5.93 9.49
CA LEU A 30 3.47 4.83 9.73
C LEU A 30 4.91 5.31 9.69
N LYS A 31 5.59 5.28 10.84
CA LYS A 31 7.01 5.58 10.99
C LYS A 31 7.81 4.29 11.07
N VAL A 32 8.64 4.00 10.07
CA VAL A 32 9.54 2.83 10.11
C VAL A 32 10.95 3.30 10.40
N LYS A 33 11.54 2.80 11.49
CA LYS A 33 12.94 3.01 11.86
C LYS A 33 13.77 1.82 11.40
N THR A 34 14.84 2.06 10.66
CA THR A 34 15.73 1.02 10.12
C THR A 34 17.21 1.42 10.28
N MET A 35 18.12 0.51 9.92
CA MET A 35 19.56 0.80 9.89
C MET A 35 19.93 1.79 8.77
N GLN A 36 21.07 2.47 8.94
CA GLN A 36 21.62 3.37 7.91
C GLN A 36 22.00 2.60 6.63
N GLN A 37 22.05 3.30 5.49
CA GLN A 37 22.50 2.76 4.20
C GLN A 37 21.73 1.53 3.71
N SER A 38 20.48 1.39 4.16
CA SER A 38 19.60 0.29 3.81
C SER A 38 18.48 0.75 2.87
N LYS A 39 17.98 -0.19 2.08
CA LYS A 39 16.84 -0.03 1.18
C LYS A 39 15.65 -0.75 1.79
N LEU A 40 14.64 0.01 2.23
CA LEU A 40 13.40 -0.56 2.73
C LEU A 40 12.41 -0.71 1.58
N PHE A 41 11.77 -1.88 1.51
CA PHE A 41 10.57 -2.12 0.73
C PHE A 41 9.42 -2.33 1.71
N LEU A 42 8.44 -1.42 1.68
CA LEU A 42 7.23 -1.53 2.46
C LEU A 42 6.09 -1.88 1.51
N VAL A 43 5.37 -2.96 1.81
CA VAL A 43 4.15 -3.36 1.10
C VAL A 43 3.02 -3.40 2.12
N ILE A 44 1.99 -2.59 1.92
CA ILE A 44 0.78 -2.61 2.75
C ILE A 44 -0.26 -3.46 2.03
N LEU A 45 -0.88 -4.37 2.77
CA LEU A 45 -1.86 -5.32 2.26
C LEU A 45 -3.21 -5.08 2.94
N GLU A 46 -4.27 -5.14 2.14
CA GLU A 46 -5.64 -5.18 2.67
C GLU A 46 -5.90 -6.54 3.34
N THR A 47 -6.47 -6.53 4.55
CA THR A 47 -6.76 -7.74 5.32
C THR A 47 -7.90 -8.54 4.67
N GLY A 48 -7.66 -9.80 4.29
CA GLY A 48 -8.68 -10.67 3.66
C GLY A 48 -8.11 -11.94 3.01
N GLU A 49 -8.95 -12.69 2.28
CA GLU A 49 -8.53 -13.93 1.58
C GLU A 49 -7.62 -13.67 0.35
N ILE A 50 -7.68 -12.45 -0.20
CA ILE A 50 -6.87 -12.04 -1.35
C ILE A 50 -6.14 -10.77 -0.96
N TYR A 51 -4.84 -10.87 -0.73
CA TYR A 51 -3.99 -9.73 -0.40
C TYR A 51 -3.87 -8.78 -1.59
N ASN A 52 -4.57 -7.65 -1.52
CA ASN A 52 -4.39 -6.56 -2.45
C ASN A 52 -3.26 -5.66 -1.96
N VAL A 53 -2.31 -5.31 -2.84
CA VAL A 53 -1.27 -4.33 -2.54
C VAL A 53 -1.91 -2.94 -2.56
N LEU A 54 -2.04 -2.34 -1.38
CA LEU A 54 -2.54 -0.97 -1.22
C LEU A 54 -1.45 0.05 -1.54
N PHE A 55 -0.22 -0.23 -1.09
CA PHE A 55 0.90 0.71 -1.22
C PHE A 55 2.24 -0.04 -1.29
N SER A 56 3.15 0.44 -2.15
CA SER A 56 4.53 -0.04 -2.24
C SER A 56 5.48 1.14 -2.33
N SER A 57 6.48 1.21 -1.45
CA SER A 57 7.53 2.23 -1.51
C SER A 57 8.92 1.64 -1.38
N ASN A 58 9.88 2.32 -2.01
CA ASN A 58 11.29 2.02 -1.93
C ASN A 58 12.05 3.27 -1.49
N VAL A 59 12.69 3.23 -0.32
CA VAL A 59 13.48 4.36 0.17
C VAL A 59 14.88 3.90 0.55
N TYR A 60 15.86 4.70 0.16
CA TYR A 60 17.26 4.53 0.51
C TYR A 60 17.67 5.61 1.50
N ASN A 61 18.12 5.21 2.69
CA ASN A 61 18.56 6.17 3.70
C ASN A 61 20.08 6.31 3.71
N LYS A 62 20.60 7.54 3.55
CA LYS A 62 22.05 7.83 3.49
C LYS A 62 22.67 8.28 4.81
N THR A 63 21.89 8.64 5.83
CA THR A 63 22.39 9.34 7.03
C THR A 63 21.65 8.91 8.30
N GLY A 64 22.39 8.45 9.32
CA GLY A 64 21.81 8.22 10.66
C GLY A 64 20.88 7.00 10.76
N ILE A 65 20.17 6.87 11.89
CA ILE A 65 19.06 5.90 12.02
C ILE A 65 18.05 6.22 10.93
N GLY A 66 17.71 5.24 10.11
CA GLY A 66 16.88 5.47 8.96
C GLY A 66 15.42 5.60 9.35
N GLU A 67 14.92 6.82 9.55
CA GLU A 67 13.49 7.04 9.80
C GLU A 67 12.75 7.32 8.49
N LEU A 68 11.65 6.59 8.27
CA LEU A 68 10.81 6.67 7.09
C LEU A 68 9.38 6.92 7.53
N ASN A 69 8.77 8.02 7.07
CA ASN A 69 7.39 8.36 7.40
C ASN A 69 6.50 8.11 6.18
N TYR A 70 5.44 7.33 6.38
CA TYR A 70 4.43 7.01 5.38
C TYR A 70 3.07 7.43 5.89
N GLU A 71 2.27 8.03 5.01
CA GLU A 71 0.88 8.38 5.27
C GLU A 71 0.03 7.37 4.49
N ILE A 72 -0.70 6.52 5.20
CA ILE A 72 -1.50 5.43 4.62
C ILE A 72 -2.97 5.72 4.89
N GLU A 73 -3.77 5.80 3.83
CA GLU A 73 -5.22 5.87 3.93
C GLU A 73 -5.80 4.47 3.77
N THR A 74 -6.43 3.95 4.83
CA THR A 74 -7.07 2.64 4.83
C THR A 74 -8.52 2.78 5.28
N THR A 75 -9.42 2.08 4.60
CA THR A 75 -10.83 1.94 5.00
C THR A 75 -11.02 0.88 6.07
N ALA A 76 -10.07 -0.04 6.20
CA ALA A 76 -10.07 -1.08 7.22
C ALA A 76 -9.44 -0.55 8.52
N GLY A 77 -10.05 -0.89 9.65
CA GLY A 77 -9.48 -0.61 10.97
C GLY A 77 -8.20 -1.39 11.27
N TYR A 78 -7.83 -2.36 10.44
CA TYR A 78 -6.58 -3.13 10.54
C TYR A 78 -6.01 -3.41 9.15
N PHE A 79 -4.69 -3.44 9.03
CA PHE A 79 -3.98 -3.81 7.81
C PHE A 79 -2.79 -4.73 8.11
N ASP A 80 -2.38 -5.49 7.10
CA ASP A 80 -1.15 -6.26 7.15
C ASP A 80 -0.02 -5.46 6.47
N ALA A 81 1.20 -5.58 6.98
CA ALA A 81 2.38 -4.98 6.36
C ALA A 81 3.47 -6.02 6.15
N LYS A 82 4.07 -6.00 4.96
CA LYS A 82 5.27 -6.76 4.65
C LYS A 82 6.43 -5.79 4.46
N LEU A 83 7.44 -5.91 5.31
CA LEU A 83 8.66 -5.12 5.27
C LEU A 83 9.81 -5.99 4.78
N THR A 84 10.56 -5.50 3.80
CA THR A 84 11.79 -6.16 3.32
C THR A 84 12.93 -5.17 3.33
N LEU A 85 13.94 -5.46 4.15
CA LEU A 85 15.16 -4.69 4.24
C LEU A 85 16.24 -5.28 3.32
N LYS A 86 16.85 -4.44 2.50
CA LYS A 86 18.01 -4.82 1.68
C LYS A 86 19.22 -3.94 1.99
N ASN A 87 20.40 -4.52 2.05
CA ASN A 87 21.67 -3.81 2.09
C ASN A 87 22.48 -4.22 0.86
N ASN A 88 22.97 -3.25 0.07
CA ASN A 88 23.66 -3.52 -1.20
C ASN A 88 22.89 -4.50 -2.12
N ASN A 89 21.56 -4.33 -2.22
CA ASN A 89 20.62 -5.19 -2.94
C ASN A 89 20.47 -6.63 -2.42
N LEU A 90 21.17 -7.03 -1.37
CA LEU A 90 20.99 -8.32 -0.70
C LEU A 90 19.90 -8.20 0.35
N LYS A 91 18.99 -9.17 0.40
CA LYS A 91 17.92 -9.23 1.41
C LYS A 91 18.53 -9.55 2.78
N VAL A 92 18.36 -8.64 3.74
CA VAL A 92 18.89 -8.77 5.11
C VAL A 92 17.80 -9.23 6.07
N LEU A 93 16.61 -8.65 5.97
CA LEU A 93 15.48 -8.95 6.85
C LEU A 93 14.19 -8.89 6.03
N GLU A 94 13.26 -9.80 6.30
CA GLU A 94 11.91 -9.77 5.76
C GLU A 94 10.97 -10.16 6.89
N GLN A 95 10.04 -9.27 7.24
CA GLN A 95 9.04 -9.55 8.27
C GLN A 95 7.67 -9.20 7.74
N ARG A 96 6.72 -10.05 8.11
CA ARG A 96 5.31 -9.78 7.97
C ARG A 96 4.75 -9.41 9.33
N LEU A 97 3.99 -8.33 9.35
CA LEU A 97 3.25 -7.82 10.49
C LEU A 97 1.78 -7.96 10.14
N GLU A 98 1.04 -8.63 10.99
CA GLU A 98 -0.38 -8.90 10.78
C GLU A 98 -1.22 -8.06 11.74
N GLN A 99 -2.40 -7.65 11.27
CA GLN A 99 -3.39 -6.94 12.08
C GLN A 99 -2.83 -5.66 12.76
N ILE A 100 -2.05 -4.87 12.02
CA ILE A 100 -1.63 -3.54 12.48
C ILE A 100 -2.88 -2.68 12.55
N TYR A 101 -3.13 -2.07 13.71
CA TYR A 101 -4.25 -1.16 13.89
C TYR A 101 -4.12 0.07 12.98
N GLY A 102 -5.15 0.31 12.18
CA GLY A 102 -5.30 1.49 11.34
C GLY A 102 -5.78 2.69 12.14
N GLY A 103 -5.15 3.83 11.92
CA GLY A 103 -5.45 5.10 12.58
C GLY A 103 -4.41 5.49 13.62
N GLY A 104 -4.05 6.78 13.57
CA GLY A 104 -3.04 7.35 14.47
C GLY A 104 -1.61 7.12 14.00
N ASP A 105 -0.67 7.19 14.95
CA ASP A 105 0.76 7.12 14.69
C ASP A 105 1.31 5.74 15.09
N VAL A 106 1.77 4.97 14.10
CA VAL A 106 2.35 3.63 14.29
C VAL A 106 3.85 3.72 14.05
N THR A 107 4.67 3.29 15.02
CA THR A 107 6.12 3.21 14.84
C THR A 107 6.57 1.76 14.77
N ILE A 108 7.26 1.39 13.71
CA ILE A 108 7.88 0.07 13.54
C ILE A 108 9.40 0.23 13.66
N ASN A 109 9.99 -0.33 14.71
CA ASN A 109 11.43 -0.53 14.79
C ASN A 109 11.77 -1.79 13.99
N PHE A 110 12.42 -1.62 12.84
CA PHE A 110 12.71 -2.68 11.87
C PHE A 110 14.22 -2.85 11.68
N ILE A 111 14.87 -3.42 12.68
CA ILE A 111 16.33 -3.61 12.74
C ILE A 111 16.61 -5.14 12.76
N PRO A 112 17.65 -5.64 12.04
CA PRO A 112 18.02 -7.04 12.11
C PRO A 112 18.24 -7.50 13.57
N GLY A 113 17.48 -8.51 13.99
CA GLY A 113 17.50 -9.04 15.36
C GLY A 113 16.42 -8.49 16.29
N GLU A 114 15.80 -7.35 15.96
CA GLU A 114 14.81 -6.68 16.80
C GLU A 114 13.71 -6.05 15.92
N VAL A 115 12.53 -6.67 15.92
CA VAL A 115 11.34 -6.11 15.28
C VAL A 115 10.30 -5.82 16.35
N GLU A 116 9.99 -4.54 16.51
CA GLU A 116 9.02 -4.06 17.50
C GLU A 116 8.03 -3.11 16.84
N VAL A 117 6.75 -3.28 17.14
CA VAL A 117 5.68 -2.38 16.71
C VAL A 117 5.16 -1.65 17.94
N SER A 118 5.29 -0.33 17.95
CA SER A 118 4.77 0.54 19.00
C SER A 118 3.66 1.45 18.46
N TYR A 119 2.64 1.65 19.27
CA TYR A 119 1.49 2.49 18.97
C TYR A 119 1.54 3.72 19.87
N ASN A 120 1.61 4.91 19.27
CA ASN A 120 1.53 6.16 20.02
C ASN A 120 0.05 6.58 20.13
N ASN A 121 -0.77 5.73 20.74
CA ASN A 121 -2.12 6.12 21.10
C ASN A 121 -2.12 6.57 22.56
N GLU A 122 -2.44 7.84 22.82
CA GLU A 122 -2.59 8.41 24.17
C GLU A 122 -3.79 7.84 24.96
N THR A 123 -4.37 6.73 24.51
CA THR A 123 -5.52 6.09 25.15
C THR A 123 -5.10 4.70 25.61
N ASP A 124 -5.03 4.54 26.92
CA ASP A 124 -4.50 3.41 27.69
C ASP A 124 -4.95 2.03 27.17
N GLU A 125 -3.98 1.24 26.67
CA GLU A 125 -3.72 -0.19 26.93
C GLU A 125 -2.81 -0.74 25.81
N VAL A 126 -1.52 -0.84 26.09
CA VAL A 126 -0.51 -1.34 25.15
C VAL A 126 -0.64 -2.86 25.04
N VAL A 127 -1.30 -3.36 24.00
CA VAL A 127 -1.20 -4.77 23.60
C VAL A 127 0.04 -4.93 22.71
N SER A 128 1.15 -5.34 23.32
CA SER A 128 2.35 -5.75 22.57
C SER A 128 2.09 -7.07 21.85
N ASN A 129 1.82 -7.02 20.55
CA ASN A 129 1.85 -8.21 19.69
C ASN A 129 3.31 -8.52 19.34
N THR A 130 4.01 -9.26 20.20
CA THR A 130 5.32 -9.83 19.86
C THR A 130 5.10 -10.94 18.83
N THR A 131 5.28 -10.60 17.55
CA THR A 131 5.33 -11.61 16.48
C THR A 131 6.69 -12.30 16.55
N ALA A 132 6.70 -13.61 16.80
CA ALA A 132 7.93 -14.39 16.83
C ALA A 132 8.60 -14.34 15.45
N ASN A 133 9.81 -13.78 15.38
CA ASN A 133 10.65 -13.76 14.19
C ASN A 133 10.98 -15.21 13.77
N GLU A 134 10.35 -15.72 12.72
CA GLU A 134 10.95 -16.80 11.92
C GLU A 134 12.10 -16.22 11.11
N THR A 135 13.25 -16.06 11.79
CA THR A 135 14.51 -15.75 11.13
C THR A 135 14.91 -16.98 10.35
N ASN A 136 14.55 -17.04 9.07
CA ASN A 136 14.99 -18.09 8.16
C ASN A 136 16.46 -17.83 7.78
N THR A 137 17.34 -18.05 8.75
CA THR A 137 18.79 -18.05 8.59
C THR A 137 19.17 -19.33 7.87
N ASN A 138 19.38 -19.26 6.56
CA ASN A 138 20.13 -20.29 5.85
C ASN A 138 21.59 -20.24 6.35
N ASN A 139 21.85 -20.99 7.42
CA ASN A 139 23.18 -21.27 7.95
C ASN A 139 23.50 -22.75 7.64
N THR A 140 24.35 -22.99 6.65
CA THR A 140 24.93 -24.33 6.40
C THR A 140 26.13 -24.50 7.32
N ASN A 141 25.96 -25.27 8.40
CA ASN A 141 27.02 -25.65 9.33
C ASN A 141 27.93 -26.74 8.72
N ALA A 142 29.23 -26.55 8.91
CA ALA A 142 30.24 -27.60 8.94
C ALA A 142 30.41 -28.17 10.36
N SER A 143 31.13 -29.31 10.46
CA SER A 143 31.65 -30.02 11.68
C SER A 143 30.74 -31.17 12.18
N ALA A 144 31.16 -32.40 12.50
CA ALA A 144 32.42 -33.18 12.54
C ALA A 144 31.96 -34.68 12.56
N GLY A 145 32.73 -35.74 12.32
CA GLY A 145 34.14 -36.01 12.01
C GLY A 145 34.33 -37.55 12.09
N ILE A 146 35.32 -38.13 11.39
CA ILE A 146 35.95 -39.40 11.79
C ILE A 146 37.42 -39.40 11.35
N THR A 147 38.26 -39.81 12.30
CA THR A 147 39.71 -39.96 12.40
C THR A 147 40.31 -41.03 11.46
N ALA A 148 41.53 -40.81 10.92
CA ALA A 148 42.72 -41.67 11.11
C ALA A 148 43.87 -41.46 10.08
N ALA A 149 45.07 -41.20 10.63
CA ALA A 149 46.40 -41.72 10.29
C ALA A 149 47.20 -41.28 9.03
N ALA A 150 48.45 -40.86 9.33
CA ALA A 150 49.74 -40.91 8.60
C ALA A 150 50.31 -39.52 8.24
N THR A 151 51.60 -39.17 8.33
CA THR A 151 52.86 -39.68 8.90
C THR A 151 53.86 -38.50 8.78
N SER A 152 54.85 -38.44 9.67
CA SER A 152 55.91 -37.45 9.85
C SER A 152 56.84 -37.19 8.63
N GLU A 153 57.43 -35.98 8.56
CA GLU A 153 58.82 -35.61 8.18
C GLU A 153 58.93 -34.05 8.11
N ASN A 154 59.52 -33.33 9.08
CA ASN A 154 60.95 -33.05 9.35
C ASN A 154 61.75 -32.39 8.20
N ASN A 155 62.03 -31.07 8.27
CA ASN A 155 63.39 -30.48 8.34
C ASN A 155 63.44 -28.96 8.03
N ASN A 156 63.87 -28.19 9.03
CA ASN A 156 65.01 -27.27 9.06
C ASN A 156 65.36 -26.31 7.87
N SER A 157 65.39 -25.01 8.20
CA SER A 157 66.44 -24.00 7.90
C SER A 157 66.68 -23.50 6.46
N THR A 158 66.45 -22.19 6.21
CA THR A 158 67.47 -21.13 5.92
C THR A 158 66.88 -19.94 5.16
N THR A 159 67.00 -18.74 5.75
CA THR A 159 67.16 -17.42 5.08
C THR A 159 68.43 -17.43 4.21
N PRO A 160 68.57 -16.66 3.10
CA PRO A 160 68.69 -15.18 3.19
C PRO A 160 68.33 -14.32 1.94
N THR A 161 68.50 -13.00 2.15
CA THR A 161 68.95 -11.91 1.24
C THR A 161 67.98 -11.13 0.33
N THR A 162 67.78 -9.89 0.77
CA THR A 162 67.56 -8.61 0.06
C THR A 162 68.50 -8.39 -1.15
N PRO A 163 68.11 -7.52 -2.11
CA PRO A 163 68.86 -6.28 -2.25
C PRO A 163 68.01 -4.99 -2.44
N THR A 164 68.71 -3.91 -2.14
CA THR A 164 68.42 -2.49 -1.88
C THR A 164 68.19 -1.58 -3.12
N THR A 165 67.26 -0.61 -2.96
CA THR A 165 67.23 0.85 -3.36
C THR A 165 67.50 1.30 -4.83
N PRO A 166 67.12 2.52 -5.31
CA PRO A 166 67.05 3.86 -4.66
C PRO A 166 65.66 4.57 -4.76
N ASN A 167 65.15 5.19 -3.70
CA ASN A 167 65.34 6.60 -3.29
C ASN A 167 65.07 7.66 -4.38
N ALA A 168 63.89 8.27 -4.35
CA ALA A 168 63.61 9.58 -4.95
C ALA A 168 62.79 10.42 -3.97
N THR A 169 63.31 11.62 -3.73
CA THR A 169 62.98 12.57 -2.68
C THR A 169 61.91 13.57 -3.16
N THR A 170 61.12 14.07 -2.20
CA THR A 170 60.42 15.38 -2.17
C THR A 170 59.33 15.68 -3.21
N ASN A 171 58.09 15.83 -2.74
CA ASN A 171 57.54 17.17 -2.46
C ASN A 171 56.27 17.08 -1.61
N THR A 172 56.33 17.77 -0.49
CA THR A 172 55.25 18.19 0.39
C THR A 172 54.29 19.08 -0.41
N THR A 173 52.99 18.78 -0.37
CA THR A 173 51.97 19.77 -0.69
C THR A 173 50.83 19.52 0.29
N ASP A 174 50.80 20.34 1.33
CA ASP A 174 49.64 20.54 2.18
C ASP A 174 48.47 20.96 1.27
N ILE A 175 47.51 20.06 1.10
CA ILE A 175 46.20 20.40 0.57
C ILE A 175 45.29 20.50 1.77
N ASP A 176 45.13 21.75 2.24
CA ASP A 176 43.99 22.18 3.05
C ASP A 176 42.70 21.84 2.29
N ALA A 177 42.14 20.66 2.57
CA ALA A 177 40.78 20.33 2.21
C ALA A 177 39.85 21.05 3.20
N ASN A 178 39.61 22.33 2.91
CA ASN A 178 38.59 23.15 3.52
C ASN A 178 37.26 22.40 3.45
N ALA A 179 36.83 21.88 4.60
CA ALA A 179 35.55 21.20 4.80
C ALA A 179 34.42 22.17 4.53
N SER A 180 33.99 22.22 3.27
CA SER A 180 32.73 22.82 2.86
C SER A 180 31.65 21.82 3.26
N ASN A 181 31.14 22.04 4.48
CA ASN A 181 29.92 21.48 5.02
C ASN A 181 28.80 21.64 3.96
N PRO A 182 28.31 20.57 3.30
CA PRO A 182 27.08 20.69 2.55
C PRO A 182 25.98 20.80 3.60
N GLU A 183 25.58 22.04 3.84
CA GLU A 183 24.30 22.39 4.47
C GLU A 183 23.22 21.72 3.62
N SER A 184 22.94 20.48 3.97
CA SER A 184 21.82 19.72 3.47
C SER A 184 20.60 20.45 4.01
N GLU A 185 20.06 21.36 3.21
CA GLU A 185 18.69 21.82 3.30
C GLU A 185 17.81 20.57 3.34
N ASN A 186 17.55 20.12 4.57
CA ASN A 186 16.46 19.23 4.87
C ASN A 186 15.23 20.03 4.46
N VAL A 187 14.71 19.73 3.27
CA VAL A 187 13.36 20.13 2.87
C VAL A 187 12.42 19.33 3.77
N GLU A 188 12.35 19.75 5.04
CA GLU A 188 11.21 19.51 5.91
C GLU A 188 10.04 20.18 5.23
N GLY A 189 9.40 19.44 4.33
CA GLY A 189 8.02 19.69 3.98
C GLY A 189 7.24 19.58 5.28
N LYS A 190 7.06 20.72 5.96
CA LYS A 190 6.05 20.92 7.00
C LYS A 190 4.69 20.68 6.35
N LYS A 191 4.35 19.41 6.13
CA LYS A 191 2.97 18.98 5.96
C LYS A 191 2.33 19.20 7.33
N SER A 192 1.46 20.20 7.38
CA SER A 192 0.58 20.47 8.51
C SER A 192 -0.17 19.18 8.84
N ILE A 193 0.28 18.46 9.87
CA ILE A 193 -0.40 17.29 10.40
C ILE A 193 -1.66 17.83 11.06
N ILE A 194 -2.80 17.73 10.36
CA ILE A 194 -4.10 18.05 10.94
C ILE A 194 -4.41 16.90 11.89
N THR A 195 -4.12 17.08 13.17
CA THR A 195 -4.52 16.16 14.23
C THR A 195 -6.04 16.21 14.36
N PHE A 196 -6.72 15.21 13.79
CA PHE A 196 -8.17 15.07 13.89
C PHE A 196 -8.54 14.56 15.29
N ASN A 197 -8.98 15.47 16.14
CA ASN A 197 -9.54 15.12 17.44
C ASN A 197 -10.81 14.27 17.26
N ILE A 198 -10.80 13.02 17.74
CA ILE A 198 -11.94 12.08 17.65
C ILE A 198 -13.20 12.69 18.27
N ASN A 199 -13.06 13.50 19.33
CA ASN A 199 -14.16 14.24 19.94
C ASN A 199 -14.83 15.22 18.97
N LEU A 200 -14.08 15.82 18.04
CA LEU A 200 -14.62 16.73 17.02
C LEU A 200 -15.46 15.96 15.99
N ILE A 201 -15.03 14.76 15.60
CA ILE A 201 -15.79 13.89 14.69
C ILE A 201 -17.14 13.48 15.30
N LEU A 202 -17.15 13.08 16.58
CA LEU A 202 -18.39 12.76 17.30
C LEU A 202 -19.35 13.95 17.39
N ILE A 203 -18.84 15.14 17.71
CA ILE A 203 -19.65 16.37 17.78
C ILE A 203 -20.21 16.72 16.40
N THR A 204 -19.39 16.60 15.35
CA THR A 204 -19.81 16.92 13.98
C THR A 204 -20.86 15.93 13.49
N GLY A 205 -20.70 14.63 13.80
CA GLY A 205 -21.70 13.60 13.51
C GLY A 205 -23.04 13.84 14.21
N LEU A 206 -23.00 14.25 15.48
CA LEU A 206 -24.22 14.62 16.24
C LEU A 206 -24.94 15.82 15.61
N ILE A 207 -24.20 16.85 15.18
CA ILE A 207 -24.77 18.03 14.52
C ILE A 207 -25.47 17.64 13.22
N VAL A 208 -24.84 16.80 12.39
CA VAL A 208 -25.43 16.31 11.14
C VAL A 208 -26.72 15.51 11.41
N LEU A 209 -26.72 14.67 12.45
CA LEU A 209 -27.91 13.92 12.87
C LEU A 209 -29.07 14.85 13.26
N VAL A 210 -28.78 15.89 14.07
CA VAL A 210 -29.79 16.86 14.51
C VAL A 210 -30.36 17.63 13.31
N VAL A 211 -29.52 18.06 12.37
CA VAL A 211 -29.97 18.74 11.14
C VAL A 211 -30.85 17.83 10.30
N LEU A 212 -30.50 16.54 10.17
CA LEU A 212 -31.33 15.56 9.46
C LEU A 212 -32.72 15.41 10.09
N VAL A 213 -32.79 15.33 11.44
CA VAL A 213 -34.07 15.26 12.18
C VAL A 213 -34.91 16.51 11.96
N ILE A 214 -34.29 17.70 11.96
CA ILE A 214 -34.98 18.98 11.68
C ILE A 214 -35.55 18.99 10.26
N ILE A 215 -34.79 18.53 9.25
CA ILE A 215 -35.26 18.46 7.85
C ILE A 215 -36.46 17.51 7.74
N ILE A 216 -36.39 16.32 8.34
CA ILE A 216 -37.50 15.36 8.35
C ILE A 216 -38.73 15.99 9.02
N PHE A 217 -38.54 16.65 10.16
CA PHE A 217 -39.62 17.34 10.89
C PHE A 217 -40.27 18.45 10.05
N LEU A 218 -39.47 19.27 9.35
CA LEU A 218 -39.98 20.33 8.46
C LEU A 218 -40.76 19.76 7.27
N ILE A 219 -40.32 18.64 6.68
CA ILE A 219 -41.04 17.95 5.60
C ILE A 219 -42.41 17.46 6.11
N ILE A 220 -42.44 16.84 7.30
CA ILE A 220 -43.69 16.39 7.93
C ILE A 220 -44.63 17.59 8.15
N LEU A 221 -44.13 18.68 8.75
CA LEU A 221 -44.91 19.89 9.03
C LEU A 221 -45.50 20.51 7.74
N LEU A 222 -44.72 20.54 6.66
CA LEU A 222 -45.16 21.06 5.36
C LEU A 222 -46.27 20.18 4.74
N VAL A 223 -46.15 18.85 4.85
CA VAL A 223 -47.19 17.90 4.41
C VAL A 223 -48.47 18.05 5.22
N TYR A 224 -48.37 18.22 6.56
CA TYR A 224 -49.54 18.43 7.41
C TYR A 224 -50.25 19.76 7.13
N ARG A 225 -49.51 20.85 6.89
CA ARG A 225 -50.10 22.16 6.52
C ARG A 225 -50.85 22.13 5.19
N SER A 226 -50.44 21.29 4.25
CA SER A 226 -51.07 21.23 2.92
C SER A 226 -52.50 20.66 2.93
N LYS A 227 -52.90 19.90 3.97
CA LYS A 227 -54.22 19.26 4.01
C LYS A 227 -55.38 20.18 4.38
N ASN A 228 -55.12 21.42 4.80
CA ASN A 228 -56.16 22.35 5.25
C ASN A 228 -56.53 23.45 4.24
N LYS A 229 -56.01 23.42 3.00
CA LYS A 229 -56.53 24.33 1.96
C LYS A 229 -57.78 23.74 1.32
N SER A 230 -58.88 24.39 1.65
CA SER A 230 -60.27 24.14 1.31
C SER A 230 -60.53 23.80 -0.16
N LYS A 231 -61.47 22.86 -0.32
CA LYS A 231 -62.27 22.59 -1.51
C LYS A 231 -62.84 23.90 -2.09
N GLY A 232 -62.33 24.35 -3.23
CA GLY A 232 -63.06 25.24 -4.14
C GLY A 232 -63.65 24.42 -5.29
N PRO A 233 -64.88 24.73 -5.77
CA PRO A 233 -65.54 23.94 -6.80
C PRO A 233 -64.95 24.21 -8.21
N ASN A 234 -64.91 23.12 -8.99
CA ASN A 234 -64.65 22.95 -10.43
C ASN A 234 -65.31 24.03 -11.34
N PRO A 235 -64.92 24.22 -12.63
CA PRO A 235 -64.81 23.10 -13.60
C PRO A 235 -63.85 23.22 -14.82
N SER A 236 -63.61 22.04 -15.41
CA SER A 236 -63.59 21.77 -16.86
C SER A 236 -62.57 22.48 -17.77
N SER A 237 -61.50 21.77 -18.13
CA SER A 237 -61.02 21.80 -19.53
C SER A 237 -60.51 20.43 -19.96
N SER A 238 -61.07 19.93 -21.07
CA SER A 238 -60.77 18.66 -21.71
C SER A 238 -59.40 18.71 -22.40
N ILE A 239 -58.43 17.97 -21.86
CA ILE A 239 -57.12 17.79 -22.49
C ILE A 239 -57.25 16.72 -23.59
N LYS A 240 -57.12 17.15 -24.85
CA LYS A 240 -57.05 16.28 -26.03
C LYS A 240 -55.73 15.51 -26.02
N PHE A 241 -55.81 14.18 -25.90
CA PHE A 241 -54.68 13.29 -26.16
C PHE A 241 -54.30 13.35 -27.64
N ARG A 242 -53.06 13.74 -27.94
CA ARG A 242 -52.41 13.44 -29.23
C ARG A 242 -51.63 12.13 -29.07
N PRO A 243 -51.83 11.13 -29.95
CA PRO A 243 -51.05 9.90 -29.90
C PRO A 243 -49.57 10.21 -30.20
N LYS A 244 -48.68 9.75 -29.32
CA LYS A 244 -47.23 9.79 -29.56
C LYS A 244 -46.92 8.84 -30.70
N LYS A 245 -46.22 9.37 -31.70
CA LYS A 245 -45.64 8.65 -32.84
C LYS A 245 -44.58 7.69 -32.28
N ASP A 246 -44.71 6.40 -32.59
CA ASP A 246 -43.75 5.37 -32.18
C ASP A 246 -42.35 5.70 -32.75
N PRO A 247 -41.27 5.55 -31.95
CA PRO A 247 -39.91 5.78 -32.41
C PRO A 247 -39.51 4.74 -33.47
N GLU A 248 -38.82 5.22 -34.50
CA GLU A 248 -38.35 4.45 -35.64
C GLU A 248 -37.54 3.21 -35.24
N ILE A 249 -38.00 2.05 -35.71
CA ILE A 249 -37.38 0.72 -35.60
C ILE A 249 -35.95 0.67 -36.20
N GLY A 250 -35.52 1.71 -36.93
CA GLY A 250 -34.21 1.77 -37.61
C GLY A 250 -33.01 2.03 -36.69
N GLU A 251 -33.17 2.75 -35.58
CA GLU A 251 -32.03 3.07 -34.70
C GLU A 251 -31.60 1.86 -33.87
N THR A 252 -32.56 1.09 -33.37
CA THR A 252 -32.30 -0.12 -32.56
C THR A 252 -31.51 -1.18 -33.32
N GLN A 253 -31.72 -1.31 -34.63
CA GLN A 253 -31.02 -2.30 -35.46
C GLN A 253 -29.55 -1.93 -35.69
N ARG A 254 -29.23 -0.64 -35.79
CA ARG A 254 -27.85 -0.15 -35.90
C ARG A 254 -27.10 -0.30 -34.59
N GLU A 255 -27.75 -0.03 -33.46
CA GLU A 255 -27.16 -0.26 -32.14
C GLU A 255 -26.83 -1.73 -31.92
N LEU A 256 -27.74 -2.64 -32.32
CA LEU A 256 -27.53 -4.09 -32.19
C LEU A 256 -26.33 -4.57 -33.02
N GLN A 257 -26.21 -4.12 -34.26
CA GLN A 257 -25.07 -4.45 -35.13
C GLN A 257 -23.75 -3.93 -34.55
N SER A 258 -23.76 -2.73 -33.95
CA SER A 258 -22.57 -2.16 -33.32
C SER A 258 -22.14 -2.95 -32.07
N ALA A 259 -23.11 -3.43 -31.28
CA ALA A 259 -22.85 -4.24 -30.09
C ALA A 259 -22.27 -5.61 -30.47
N GLU A 260 -22.78 -6.22 -31.54
CA GLU A 260 -22.31 -7.52 -32.04
C GLU A 260 -20.86 -7.45 -32.55
N ARG A 261 -20.51 -6.35 -33.25
CA ARG A 261 -19.13 -6.10 -33.67
C ARG A 261 -18.18 -5.93 -32.48
N LYS A 262 -18.57 -5.16 -31.46
CA LYS A 262 -17.77 -4.98 -30.23
C LYS A 262 -17.56 -6.30 -29.49
N LEU A 263 -18.59 -7.15 -29.42
CA LEU A 263 -18.47 -8.48 -28.80
C LEU A 263 -17.50 -9.39 -29.57
N LYS A 264 -17.48 -9.31 -30.90
CA LYS A 264 -16.54 -10.08 -31.71
C LYS A 264 -15.09 -9.60 -31.51
N GLU A 265 -14.87 -8.28 -31.53
CA GLU A 265 -13.54 -7.69 -31.29
C GLU A 265 -13.01 -8.04 -29.90
N ALA A 266 -13.86 -7.99 -28.86
CA ALA A 266 -13.48 -8.38 -27.50
C ALA A 266 -13.11 -9.88 -27.38
N LYS A 267 -13.82 -10.77 -28.08
CA LYS A 267 -13.46 -12.20 -28.12
C LYS A 267 -12.10 -12.44 -28.75
N GLU A 268 -11.81 -11.77 -29.87
CA GLU A 268 -10.50 -11.88 -30.54
C GLU A 268 -9.35 -11.34 -29.66
N GLU A 269 -9.60 -10.30 -28.87
CA GLU A 269 -8.62 -9.76 -27.92
C GLU A 269 -8.35 -10.72 -26.75
N ILE A 270 -9.40 -11.33 -26.19
CA ILE A 270 -9.27 -12.36 -25.15
C ILE A 270 -8.43 -13.55 -25.66
N ASP A 271 -8.67 -14.01 -26.89
CA ASP A 271 -7.90 -15.12 -27.47
C ASP A 271 -6.43 -14.74 -27.70
N LYS A 272 -6.14 -13.49 -28.07
CA LYS A 272 -4.76 -12.97 -28.17
C LYS A 272 -4.07 -12.92 -26.81
N ILE A 273 -4.77 -12.49 -25.75
CA ILE A 273 -4.23 -12.46 -24.39
C ILE A 273 -3.93 -13.87 -23.91
N LYS A 274 -4.83 -14.83 -24.16
CA LYS A 274 -4.65 -16.23 -23.77
C LYS A 274 -3.41 -16.85 -24.41
N LYS A 275 -3.20 -16.63 -25.71
CA LYS A 275 -1.97 -17.07 -26.41
C LYS A 275 -0.70 -16.43 -25.85
N ARG A 276 -0.73 -15.16 -25.44
CA ARG A 276 0.43 -14.50 -24.80
C ARG A 276 0.74 -15.12 -23.45
N ASN A 277 -0.28 -15.44 -22.64
CA ASN A 277 -0.09 -16.09 -21.35
C ASN A 277 0.54 -17.48 -21.50
N ASP A 278 0.14 -18.26 -22.50
CA ASP A 278 0.74 -19.56 -22.78
C ASP A 278 2.24 -19.44 -23.12
N LEU A 279 2.62 -18.42 -23.92
CA LEU A 279 4.02 -18.12 -24.23
C LEU A 279 4.84 -17.70 -23.01
N ILE A 280 4.24 -16.89 -22.12
CA ILE A 280 4.89 -16.47 -20.86
C ILE A 280 5.10 -17.69 -19.96
N SER A 281 4.10 -18.55 -19.81
CA SER A 281 4.20 -19.78 -19.01
C SER A 281 5.30 -20.72 -19.53
N GLU A 282 5.43 -20.87 -20.85
CA GLU A 282 6.51 -21.66 -21.44
C GLU A 282 7.91 -21.05 -21.19
N ALA A 283 8.02 -19.71 -21.26
CA ALA A 283 9.26 -19.00 -20.97
C ALA A 283 9.67 -19.14 -19.49
N GLU A 284 8.72 -19.03 -18.56
CA GLU A 284 8.94 -19.25 -17.13
C GLU A 284 9.39 -20.69 -16.83
N ARG A 285 8.79 -21.68 -17.51
CA ARG A 285 9.18 -23.08 -17.39
C ARG A 285 10.63 -23.30 -17.83
N LYS A 286 11.03 -22.76 -18.98
CA LYS A 286 12.43 -22.83 -19.48
C LYS A 286 13.41 -22.16 -18.52
N LEU A 287 13.06 -20.98 -18.01
CA LEU A 287 13.91 -20.25 -17.06
C LEU A 287 14.08 -21.00 -15.73
N SER A 288 13.05 -21.73 -15.27
CA SER A 288 13.13 -22.59 -14.09
C SER A 288 14.05 -23.79 -14.32
N GLU A 289 13.92 -24.47 -15.46
CA GLU A 289 14.80 -25.59 -15.84
C GLU A 289 16.28 -25.17 -15.94
N ASP A 290 16.54 -24.00 -16.53
CA ASP A 290 17.91 -23.46 -16.65
C ASP A 290 18.51 -23.09 -15.28
N LYS A 291 17.71 -22.53 -14.37
CA LYS A 291 18.15 -22.27 -12.99
C LYS A 291 18.54 -23.56 -12.26
N GLN A 292 17.73 -24.61 -12.39
CA GLN A 292 18.02 -25.91 -11.78
C GLN A 292 19.29 -26.54 -12.37
N ARG A 293 19.52 -26.40 -13.69
CA ARG A 293 20.75 -26.86 -14.34
C ARG A 293 21.97 -26.10 -13.82
N LEU A 294 21.87 -24.78 -13.69
CA LEU A 294 22.95 -23.94 -13.16
C LEU A 294 23.29 -24.32 -11.71
N GLU A 295 22.28 -24.62 -10.89
CA GLU A 295 22.46 -25.07 -9.51
C GLU A 295 23.15 -26.44 -9.45
N LYS A 296 22.75 -27.40 -10.29
CA LYS A 296 23.42 -28.70 -10.41
C LYS A 296 24.89 -28.56 -10.84
N LEU A 297 25.20 -27.64 -11.76
CA LEU A 297 26.58 -27.38 -12.18
C LEU A 297 27.41 -26.76 -11.06
N LYS A 298 26.82 -25.88 -10.24
CA LYS A 298 27.50 -25.28 -9.08
C LYS A 298 27.82 -26.28 -7.97
N MET A 299 27.04 -27.35 -7.83
CA MET A 299 27.27 -28.40 -6.82
C MET A 299 28.35 -29.41 -7.21
N ASN A 300 28.70 -29.50 -8.49
CA ASN A 300 29.70 -30.45 -9.01
C ASN A 300 31.12 -29.84 -9.13
N TYR A 301 31.30 -28.58 -8.72
CA TYR A 301 32.59 -27.87 -8.65
C TYR A 301 32.91 -27.53 -7.21
#